data_AF-A0A2W4C2R1-F1
#
_entry.id   AF-A0A2W4C2R1-F1
#
_cell.length_a   1.000
_cell.length_b   1.000
_cell.length_c   1.000
_cell.angle_alpha   90.00
_cell.angle_beta   90.00
_cell.angle_gamma   90.00
#
_symmetry.space_group_name_H-M   'P 1'
#
loop_
_entity.id
_entity.type
_entity.pdbx_description
1 polymer ?
#
loop_
_entity_poly.entity_id
_entity_poly.type
_entity_poly.pdbx_seq_one_letter_code
_entity_poly.pdbx_strand_id
1 'polypeptide(L)'
;MRQRERLYRRLGVEDAPSARNYAALLSELSAKAEISSQDALVHGQCLAWLANALDREDPDVHQALKTLRNEPMLINLLGGQTFADEAAWLDSPVLAEPFGSELNQRLVSPPQVSRLAAARFFRELGVVRLSDIAREALSEVPNSRVNIIATGLLKERSDLLLWLGPSAEFRERLGDILSSVKIHNTETLQVHVEITEFDPPVRSPASPAAAFYATESSILYVRSSFGDQIDWPAAFRALFAPLEQLSFGVDMPPVIMTAAYVTSFGTWQDAERSLRNSNYQEPEGTHQPMPLTDALTDADEELAIYETFAEDAPPENAPPVEAEEKSEISSDAEIVMDALDREGAFGNLSAKTTAEAPAENANDDDEPFKSKSDDGIFGRTEIGVTAIKQQGTLFGSGGNSNGWIPNSSRRPSPTGTERQERKSRMLSYVNAAAREDAPAFDQMPSNDLSDRIDAAAIEAVLKYERQCGRNPVEQSHNNPGFDIISTSVEGPTRRLIEVKGLEGAWNERGVKLSHVQFAMAQQYPGEYWVYVVEFSRDIQKHQVSAIANPFSKVLEYWFDHGWRGVTEELASTADLNLRIGARVKHAIWQIGTIEKIEKRGSVTSVVVNFGFQGRKFLPYSTALEFVD
;
A
#
# COMPACT_ATOMS: atom_id res chain seq x y z
N MET A 1 46.88 4.86 -0.33
CA MET A 1 45.72 3.94 -0.32
C MET A 1 46.07 2.52 0.15
N ARG A 2 47.09 1.83 -0.41
CA ARG A 2 47.43 0.42 -0.09
C ARG A 2 47.74 0.07 1.37
N GLN A 3 48.19 1.02 2.21
CA GLN A 3 48.44 0.76 3.64
C GLN A 3 47.15 0.65 4.48
N ARG A 4 46.07 1.33 4.08
CA ARG A 4 44.77 1.27 4.78
C ARG A 4 43.99 0.01 4.44
N GLU A 5 44.23 -0.56 3.26
CA GLU A 5 43.59 -1.78 2.77
C GLU A 5 43.82 -2.99 3.69
N ARG A 6 45.04 -3.13 4.23
CA ARG A 6 45.35 -4.19 5.22
C ARG A 6 44.62 -3.99 6.55
N LEU A 7 44.43 -2.74 6.98
CA LEU A 7 43.67 -2.43 8.19
C LEU A 7 42.19 -2.72 7.96
N TYR A 8 41.63 -2.31 6.82
CA TYR A 8 40.24 -2.54 6.44
C TYR A 8 39.89 -4.03 6.34
N ARG A 9 40.73 -4.85 5.68
CA ARG A 9 40.52 -6.32 5.68
C ARG A 9 40.60 -6.92 7.08
N ARG A 10 41.47 -6.40 7.94
CA ARG A 10 41.61 -6.89 9.33
C ARG A 10 40.44 -6.49 10.23
N LEU A 11 39.75 -5.40 9.88
CA LEU A 11 38.51 -4.94 10.50
C LEU A 11 37.26 -5.54 9.84
N GLY A 12 37.42 -6.39 8.82
CA GLY A 12 36.29 -7.04 8.12
C GLY A 12 35.53 -6.13 7.15
N VAL A 13 36.12 -5.02 6.72
CA VAL A 13 35.51 -4.11 5.73
C VAL A 13 35.59 -4.76 4.34
N GLU A 14 34.43 -5.02 3.75
CA GLU A 14 34.28 -5.59 2.40
C GLU A 14 34.19 -4.47 1.34
N ASP A 15 34.63 -4.75 0.11
CA ASP A 15 34.58 -3.79 -1.01
C ASP A 15 33.15 -3.53 -1.51
N ALA A 16 32.25 -4.49 -1.28
CA ALA A 16 30.83 -4.38 -1.56
C ALA A 16 30.02 -5.20 -0.54
N PRO A 17 28.81 -4.78 -0.18
CA PRO A 17 27.95 -5.56 0.72
C PRO A 17 27.52 -6.88 0.06
N SER A 18 27.61 -7.97 0.83
CA SER A 18 27.16 -9.30 0.43
C SER A 18 25.66 -9.52 0.68
N ALA A 19 25.10 -10.62 0.15
CA ALA A 19 23.70 -11.01 0.42
C ALA A 19 23.41 -11.19 1.92
N ARG A 20 24.41 -11.61 2.71
CA ARG A 20 24.28 -11.72 4.17
C ARG A 20 24.14 -10.35 4.84
N ASN A 21 24.83 -9.34 4.33
CA ASN A 21 24.75 -7.98 4.86
C ASN A 21 23.36 -7.37 4.60
N TYR A 22 22.81 -7.58 3.40
CA TYR A 22 21.43 -7.15 3.09
C TYR A 22 20.37 -7.91 3.89
N ALA A 23 20.55 -9.22 4.11
CA ALA A 23 19.67 -10.01 4.94
C ALA A 23 19.70 -9.57 6.42
N ALA A 24 20.90 -9.33 6.97
CA ALA A 24 21.06 -8.81 8.33
C ALA A 24 20.38 -7.44 8.48
N LEU A 25 20.55 -6.54 7.50
CA LEU A 25 19.90 -5.24 7.52
C LEU A 25 18.37 -5.34 7.44
N LEU A 26 17.83 -6.26 6.63
CA LEU A 26 16.38 -6.53 6.61
C LEU A 26 15.86 -6.97 7.97
N SER A 27 16.60 -7.83 8.64
CA SER A 27 16.24 -8.36 9.97
C SER A 27 16.31 -7.27 11.04
N GLU A 28 17.30 -6.38 10.97
CA GLU A 28 17.42 -5.22 11.87
C GLU A 28 16.31 -4.20 11.63
N LEU A 29 15.99 -3.91 10.36
CA LEU A 29 14.92 -2.99 9.99
C LEU A 29 13.55 -3.54 10.38
N SER A 30 13.32 -4.83 10.16
CA SER A 30 12.07 -5.45 10.55
C SER A 30 11.95 -5.45 12.07
N ALA A 31 13.00 -5.78 12.84
CA ALA A 31 12.96 -5.79 14.31
C ALA A 31 12.61 -4.44 14.99
N LYS A 32 12.55 -3.32 14.26
CA LYS A 32 12.14 -2.02 14.82
C LYS A 32 10.65 -2.03 15.21
N ALA A 33 10.36 -1.51 16.40
CA ALA A 33 8.99 -1.39 16.92
C ALA A 33 8.14 -0.39 16.10
N GLU A 34 8.77 0.66 15.57
CA GLU A 34 8.16 1.58 14.61
C GLU A 34 9.03 1.66 13.37
N ILE A 35 8.46 1.29 12.22
CA ILE A 35 9.13 1.36 10.92
C ILE A 35 8.80 2.72 10.32
N SER A 36 9.80 3.59 10.18
CA SER A 36 9.60 4.87 9.51
C SER A 36 9.41 4.69 8.00
N SER A 37 8.90 5.71 7.30
CA SER A 37 8.80 5.68 5.84
C SER A 37 10.15 5.49 5.15
N GLN A 38 11.23 6.00 5.75
CA GLN A 38 12.59 5.81 5.25
C GLN A 38 13.05 4.36 5.48
N ASP A 39 12.73 3.76 6.63
CA ASP A 39 13.07 2.36 6.92
C ASP A 39 12.35 1.41 5.95
N ALA A 40 11.07 1.66 5.67
CA ALA A 40 10.30 0.90 4.68
C ALA A 40 10.89 1.01 3.27
N LEU A 41 11.44 2.19 2.91
CA LEU A 41 12.10 2.39 1.62
C LEU A 41 13.42 1.60 1.54
N VAL A 42 14.25 1.64 2.59
CA VAL A 42 15.50 0.87 2.65
C VAL A 42 15.20 -0.63 2.66
N HIS A 43 14.15 -1.06 3.38
CA HIS A 43 13.67 -2.43 3.39
C HIS A 43 13.30 -2.91 1.98
N GLY A 44 12.48 -2.14 1.26
CA GLY A 44 12.12 -2.44 -0.12
C GLY A 44 13.32 -2.51 -1.07
N GLN A 45 14.33 -1.66 -0.87
CA GLN A 45 15.59 -1.71 -1.62
C GLN A 45 16.41 -2.97 -1.32
N CYS A 46 16.44 -3.42 -0.06
CA CYS A 46 17.12 -4.65 0.31
C CYS A 46 16.43 -5.88 -0.28
N LEU A 47 15.09 -5.94 -0.24
CA LEU A 47 14.32 -7.01 -0.91
C LEU A 47 14.59 -7.02 -2.42
N ALA A 48 14.58 -5.85 -3.07
CA ALA A 48 14.87 -5.73 -4.49
C ALA A 48 16.30 -6.19 -4.83
N TRP A 49 17.28 -5.82 -4.01
CA TRP A 49 18.66 -6.25 -4.21
C TRP A 49 18.79 -7.77 -4.09
N LEU A 50 18.20 -8.37 -3.05
CA LEU A 50 18.24 -9.83 -2.86
C LEU A 50 17.50 -10.58 -3.96
N ALA A 51 16.38 -10.06 -4.45
CA ALA A 51 15.66 -10.64 -5.59
C ALA A 51 16.51 -10.63 -6.86
N ASN A 52 17.19 -9.52 -7.16
CA ASN A 52 18.12 -9.45 -8.30
C ASN A 52 19.36 -10.33 -8.10
N ALA A 53 19.90 -10.43 -6.88
CA ALA A 53 21.02 -11.31 -6.55
C ALA A 53 20.66 -12.78 -6.73
N LEU A 54 19.43 -13.17 -6.38
CA LEU A 54 18.90 -14.51 -6.63
C LEU A 54 18.79 -14.79 -8.14
N ASP A 55 18.36 -13.79 -8.92
CA ASP A 55 18.23 -13.92 -10.37
C ASP A 55 19.58 -14.05 -11.09
N ARG A 56 20.60 -13.34 -10.59
CA ARG A 56 22.00 -13.45 -11.06
C ARG A 56 22.74 -14.69 -10.54
N GLU A 57 22.13 -15.44 -9.64
CA GLU A 57 22.72 -16.59 -8.95
C GLU A 57 23.99 -16.25 -8.17
N ASP A 58 23.99 -15.08 -7.52
CA ASP A 58 25.11 -14.62 -6.70
C ASP A 58 25.42 -15.62 -5.56
N PRO A 59 26.71 -15.78 -5.19
CA PRO A 59 27.08 -16.68 -4.10
C PRO A 59 26.43 -16.28 -2.77
N ASP A 60 26.19 -17.26 -1.90
CA ASP A 60 25.58 -17.11 -0.57
C ASP A 60 24.12 -16.63 -0.52
N VAL A 61 23.49 -16.22 -1.63
CA VAL A 61 22.10 -15.70 -1.61
C VAL A 61 21.10 -16.73 -1.08
N HIS A 62 21.18 -17.97 -1.54
CA HIS A 62 20.29 -19.05 -1.08
C HIS A 62 20.45 -19.32 0.43
N GLN A 63 21.67 -19.19 0.96
CA GLN A 63 21.92 -19.38 2.40
C GLN A 63 21.37 -18.19 3.21
N ALA A 64 21.48 -16.97 2.69
CA ALA A 64 20.91 -15.78 3.29
C ALA A 64 19.37 -15.87 3.34
N LEU A 65 18.72 -16.25 2.24
CA LEU A 65 17.25 -16.41 2.19
C LEU A 65 16.73 -17.52 3.12
N LYS A 66 17.46 -18.62 3.26
CA LYS A 66 17.12 -19.68 4.23
C LYS A 66 17.12 -19.19 5.67
N THR A 67 18.03 -18.28 6.00
CA THR A 67 18.12 -17.71 7.36
C THR A 67 16.93 -16.81 7.62
N LEU A 68 16.61 -15.96 6.64
CA LEU A 68 15.51 -15.00 6.68
C LEU A 68 14.11 -15.62 6.79
N ARG A 69 13.92 -16.82 6.24
CA ARG A 69 12.61 -17.50 6.24
C ARG A 69 12.01 -17.71 7.63
N ASN A 70 12.85 -17.81 8.66
CA ASN A 70 12.39 -18.07 10.04
C ASN A 70 12.20 -16.77 10.86
N GLU A 71 12.38 -15.60 10.25
CA GLU A 71 12.29 -14.31 10.92
C GLU A 71 11.14 -13.47 10.33
N PRO A 72 10.51 -12.57 11.11
CA PRO A 72 9.45 -11.68 10.63
C PRO A 72 10.07 -10.54 9.80
N MET A 73 10.57 -10.89 8.62
CA MET A 73 11.40 -10.02 7.79
C MET A 73 10.64 -9.21 6.75
N LEU A 74 9.36 -9.50 6.52
CA LEU A 74 8.52 -8.77 5.56
C LEU A 74 7.71 -7.70 6.27
N ILE A 75 7.30 -6.68 5.50
CA ILE A 75 6.45 -5.59 5.97
C ILE A 75 5.13 -5.68 5.19
N ASN A 76 4.02 -5.80 5.92
CA ASN A 76 2.68 -5.83 5.34
C ASN A 76 2.21 -4.42 4.91
N LEU A 77 1.06 -4.34 4.24
CA LEU A 77 0.51 -3.06 3.76
C LEU A 77 0.11 -2.09 4.87
N LEU A 78 -0.01 -2.54 6.12
CA LEU A 78 -0.22 -1.67 7.28
C LEU A 78 1.08 -1.16 7.92
N GLY A 79 2.25 -1.55 7.39
CA GLY A 79 3.56 -1.21 7.95
C GLY A 79 3.98 -2.09 9.14
N GLY A 80 3.24 -3.17 9.41
CA GLY A 80 3.57 -4.16 10.43
C GLY A 80 4.49 -5.26 9.89
N GLN A 81 5.27 -5.86 10.78
CA GLN A 81 6.13 -7.00 10.44
C GLN A 81 5.27 -8.25 10.21
N THR A 82 5.68 -9.11 9.29
CA THR A 82 5.02 -10.38 9.00
C THR A 82 6.03 -11.45 8.59
N PHE A 83 5.73 -12.71 8.93
CA PHE A 83 6.52 -13.86 8.53
C PHE A 83 6.23 -14.25 7.08
N ALA A 84 7.19 -14.92 6.44
CA ALA A 84 7.04 -15.34 5.05
C ALA A 84 5.89 -16.34 4.83
N ASP A 85 5.60 -17.21 5.82
CA ASP A 85 4.51 -18.19 5.76
C ASP A 85 3.13 -17.61 6.08
N GLU A 86 3.08 -16.50 6.81
CA GLU A 86 1.84 -15.75 7.06
C GLU A 86 1.53 -14.78 5.91
N ALA A 87 2.56 -14.27 5.22
CA ALA A 87 2.40 -13.29 4.15
C ALA A 87 1.80 -13.88 2.86
N ALA A 88 1.04 -13.04 2.16
CA ALA A 88 0.63 -13.28 0.77
C ALA A 88 1.15 -12.16 -0.13
N TRP A 89 1.83 -12.51 -1.21
CA TRP A 89 2.28 -11.54 -2.20
C TRP A 89 1.05 -10.97 -2.93
N LEU A 90 0.89 -9.63 -2.87
CA LEU A 90 -0.05 -8.90 -3.71
C LEU A 90 0.40 -8.91 -5.17
N ASP A 91 0.13 -10.01 -5.86
CA ASP A 91 0.45 -10.18 -7.28
C ASP A 91 -0.69 -9.75 -8.21
N SER A 92 -1.94 -9.78 -7.71
CA SER A 92 -3.12 -9.31 -8.44
C SER A 92 -3.97 -8.36 -7.57
N PRO A 93 -3.92 -7.03 -7.84
CA PRO A 93 -4.73 -6.05 -7.10
C PRO A 93 -6.24 -6.30 -7.22
N VAL A 94 -6.69 -6.81 -8.37
CA VAL A 94 -8.11 -7.10 -8.66
C VAL A 94 -8.69 -8.10 -7.66
N LEU A 95 -7.90 -9.07 -7.19
CA LEU A 95 -8.33 -10.05 -6.19
C LEU A 95 -8.36 -9.47 -4.76
N ALA A 96 -7.57 -8.43 -4.48
CA ALA A 96 -7.48 -7.83 -3.15
C ALA A 96 -8.51 -6.71 -2.93
N GLU A 97 -8.75 -5.89 -3.95
CA GLU A 97 -9.62 -4.70 -3.88
C GLU A 97 -11.01 -4.97 -3.27
N PRO A 98 -11.72 -6.08 -3.57
CA PRO A 98 -13.04 -6.36 -3.01
C PRO A 98 -13.07 -6.53 -1.48
N PHE A 99 -11.95 -6.90 -0.85
CA PHE A 99 -11.81 -7.01 0.59
C PHE A 99 -11.44 -5.68 1.28
N GLY A 100 -11.22 -4.62 0.51
CA GLY A 100 -10.78 -3.33 1.05
C GLY A 100 -9.48 -3.46 1.85
N SER A 101 -9.48 -3.02 3.11
CA SER A 101 -8.29 -3.07 3.97
C SER A 101 -8.17 -4.34 4.81
N GLU A 102 -9.11 -5.29 4.71
CA GLU A 102 -9.14 -6.48 5.57
C GLU A 102 -7.91 -7.39 5.34
N LEU A 103 -7.41 -7.46 4.10
CA LEU A 103 -6.23 -8.27 3.76
C LEU A 103 -4.90 -7.56 4.01
N ASN A 104 -4.90 -6.27 4.35
CA ASN A 104 -3.66 -5.47 4.45
C ASN A 104 -2.70 -5.97 5.53
N GLN A 105 -3.18 -6.72 6.52
CA GLN A 105 -2.34 -7.35 7.55
C GLN A 105 -1.52 -8.52 6.99
N ARG A 106 -2.00 -9.17 5.93
CA ARG A 106 -1.40 -10.35 5.31
C ARG A 106 -0.65 -10.02 4.01
N LEU A 107 -1.12 -9.02 3.28
CA LEU A 107 -0.57 -8.67 1.98
C LEU A 107 0.77 -7.97 2.09
N VAL A 108 1.70 -8.34 1.22
CA VAL A 108 3.00 -7.70 1.05
C VAL A 108 3.16 -7.20 -0.39
N SER A 109 3.69 -5.99 -0.54
CA SER A 109 3.98 -5.41 -1.86
C SER A 109 5.18 -6.09 -2.51
N PRO A 110 5.19 -6.25 -3.85
CA PRO A 110 6.38 -6.73 -4.54
C PRO A 110 7.57 -5.78 -4.37
N PRO A 111 8.80 -6.31 -4.30
CA PRO A 111 10.00 -5.49 -4.43
C PRO A 111 10.05 -4.80 -5.81
N GLN A 112 10.76 -3.68 -5.88
CA GLN A 112 10.92 -2.88 -7.11
C GLN A 112 11.90 -3.55 -8.10
N VAL A 113 11.50 -4.69 -8.64
CA VAL A 113 12.25 -5.53 -9.60
C VAL A 113 11.31 -6.07 -10.67
N SER A 114 11.83 -6.83 -11.63
CA SER A 114 10.99 -7.51 -12.61
C SER A 114 10.01 -8.48 -11.91
N ARG A 115 8.79 -8.62 -12.44
CA ARG A 115 7.77 -9.52 -11.86
C ARG A 115 8.28 -10.96 -11.76
N LEU A 116 9.14 -11.39 -12.69
CA LEU A 116 9.78 -12.70 -12.67
C LEU A 116 10.76 -12.84 -11.50
N ALA A 117 11.63 -11.85 -11.28
CA ALA A 117 12.58 -11.86 -10.16
C ALA A 117 11.83 -11.83 -8.81
N ALA A 118 10.78 -11.01 -8.68
CA ALA A 118 9.91 -10.99 -7.50
C ALA A 118 9.24 -12.35 -7.26
N ALA A 119 8.72 -12.98 -8.31
CA ALA A 119 8.08 -14.29 -8.21
C ALA A 119 9.05 -15.40 -7.77
N ARG A 120 10.27 -15.42 -8.33
CA ARG A 120 11.32 -16.37 -7.94
C ARG A 120 11.74 -16.14 -6.48
N PHE A 121 11.91 -14.88 -6.08
CA PHE A 121 12.28 -14.47 -4.73
C PHE A 121 11.23 -14.87 -3.69
N PHE A 122 9.96 -14.53 -3.88
CA PHE A 122 8.90 -14.89 -2.95
C PHE A 122 8.68 -16.40 -2.86
N ARG A 123 8.81 -17.12 -3.98
CA ARG A 123 8.78 -18.59 -3.99
C ARG A 123 9.89 -19.18 -3.13
N GLU A 124 11.11 -18.66 -3.21
CA GLU A 124 12.25 -19.14 -2.41
C GLU A 124 12.05 -18.86 -0.90
N LEU A 125 11.43 -17.73 -0.57
CA LEU A 125 11.04 -17.41 0.82
C LEU A 125 9.85 -18.25 1.32
N GLY A 126 9.06 -18.84 0.42
CA GLY A 126 7.84 -19.57 0.76
C GLY A 126 6.60 -18.69 0.95
N VAL A 127 6.62 -17.47 0.42
CA VAL A 127 5.46 -16.57 0.40
C VAL A 127 4.50 -17.00 -0.71
N VAL A 128 3.24 -17.23 -0.34
CA VAL A 128 2.19 -17.62 -1.30
C VAL A 128 1.75 -16.41 -2.14
N ARG A 129 1.33 -16.65 -3.38
CA ARG A 129 0.69 -15.60 -4.19
C ARG A 129 -0.76 -15.47 -3.80
N LEU A 130 -1.29 -14.25 -3.84
CA LEU A 130 -2.73 -14.06 -3.66
C LEU A 130 -3.52 -14.82 -4.73
N SER A 131 -3.06 -14.83 -5.98
CA SER A 131 -3.69 -15.58 -7.07
C SER A 131 -3.65 -17.11 -6.92
N ASP A 132 -2.83 -17.66 -6.02
CA ASP A 132 -2.80 -19.11 -5.75
C ASP A 132 -3.88 -19.52 -4.72
N ILE A 133 -4.25 -18.60 -3.82
CA ILE A 133 -5.18 -18.88 -2.71
C ILE A 133 -6.55 -18.22 -2.90
N ALA A 134 -6.63 -17.19 -3.74
CA ALA A 134 -7.83 -16.44 -4.03
C ALA A 134 -8.23 -16.60 -5.49
N ARG A 135 -9.54 -16.68 -5.74
CA ARG A 135 -10.12 -16.74 -7.08
C ARG A 135 -11.43 -15.96 -7.15
N GLU A 136 -11.73 -15.39 -8.30
CA GLU A 136 -13.06 -14.85 -8.56
C GLU A 136 -14.08 -15.98 -8.76
N ALA A 137 -15.29 -15.77 -8.27
CA ALA A 137 -16.42 -16.66 -8.44
C ALA A 137 -17.71 -15.85 -8.69
N LEU A 138 -18.70 -16.50 -9.29
CA LEU A 138 -20.03 -15.92 -9.42
C LEU A 138 -20.70 -15.84 -8.05
N SER A 139 -21.23 -14.67 -7.71
CA SER A 139 -22.05 -14.50 -6.51
C SER A 139 -23.38 -15.23 -6.65
N GLU A 140 -23.98 -15.16 -7.84
CA GLU A 140 -25.22 -15.83 -8.20
C GLU A 140 -25.15 -16.24 -9.68
N VAL A 141 -25.88 -17.28 -10.07
CA VAL A 141 -25.96 -17.69 -11.48
C VAL A 141 -26.74 -16.63 -12.26
N PRO A 142 -26.11 -15.91 -13.21
CA PRO A 142 -26.78 -14.82 -13.90
C PRO A 142 -27.81 -15.36 -14.90
N ASN A 143 -28.94 -14.67 -15.00
CA ASN A 143 -29.91 -14.92 -16.06
C ASN A 143 -29.29 -14.47 -17.40
N SER A 144 -28.99 -15.41 -18.27
CA SER A 144 -28.17 -15.17 -19.45
C SER A 144 -28.75 -15.80 -20.71
N ARG A 145 -28.40 -15.24 -21.87
CA ARG A 145 -28.79 -15.76 -23.20
C ARG A 145 -27.55 -16.06 -24.03
N VAL A 146 -27.54 -17.20 -24.70
CA VAL A 146 -26.44 -17.61 -25.59
C VAL A 146 -26.30 -16.61 -26.74
N ASN A 147 -25.09 -16.11 -26.96
CA ASN A 147 -24.75 -15.28 -28.10
C ASN A 147 -24.01 -16.11 -29.15
N ILE A 148 -24.79 -16.68 -30.07
CA ILE A 148 -24.29 -17.59 -31.11
C ILE A 148 -23.36 -16.86 -32.07
N ILE A 149 -23.68 -15.61 -32.43
CA ILE A 149 -22.90 -14.80 -33.37
C ILE A 149 -21.51 -14.54 -32.80
N ALA A 150 -21.43 -14.06 -31.56
CA ALA A 150 -20.16 -13.80 -30.90
C ALA A 150 -19.34 -15.06 -30.65
N THR A 151 -20.01 -16.15 -30.26
CA THR A 151 -19.35 -17.45 -30.09
C THR A 151 -18.76 -17.95 -31.42
N GLY A 152 -19.49 -17.78 -32.52
CA GLY A 152 -19.01 -18.12 -33.87
C GLY A 152 -17.80 -17.28 -34.27
N LEU A 153 -17.87 -15.96 -34.06
CA LEU A 153 -16.77 -15.04 -34.35
C LEU A 153 -15.51 -15.37 -33.56
N LEU A 154 -15.64 -15.67 -32.27
CA LEU A 154 -14.51 -16.07 -31.42
C LEU A 154 -13.86 -17.37 -31.91
N LYS A 155 -14.67 -18.35 -32.34
CA LYS A 155 -14.18 -19.61 -32.91
C LYS A 155 -13.46 -19.41 -34.24
N GLU A 156 -14.01 -18.57 -35.12
CA GLU A 156 -13.40 -18.23 -36.41
C GLU A 156 -12.04 -17.55 -36.23
N ARG A 157 -11.84 -16.77 -35.16
CA ARG A 157 -10.59 -16.06 -34.87
C ARG A 157 -9.64 -16.83 -33.95
N SER A 158 -9.97 -18.07 -33.58
CA SER A 158 -9.26 -18.80 -32.53
C SER A 158 -7.78 -19.04 -32.84
N ASP A 159 -7.47 -19.41 -34.08
CA ASP A 159 -6.12 -19.59 -34.59
C ASP A 159 -5.26 -18.32 -34.49
N LEU A 160 -5.79 -17.18 -34.89
CA LEU A 160 -5.12 -15.88 -34.80
C LEU A 160 -4.91 -15.45 -33.34
N LEU A 161 -5.87 -15.76 -32.45
CA LEU A 161 -5.74 -15.48 -31.03
C LEU A 161 -4.61 -16.28 -30.37
N LEU A 162 -4.31 -17.48 -30.88
CA LEU A 162 -3.16 -18.27 -30.41
C LEU A 162 -1.81 -17.63 -30.76
N TRP A 163 -1.73 -16.79 -31.80
CA TRP A 163 -0.50 -16.07 -32.14
C TRP A 163 -0.10 -15.06 -31.06
N LEU A 164 -1.06 -14.64 -30.23
CA LEU A 164 -0.85 -13.70 -29.14
C LEU A 164 -0.31 -14.36 -27.87
N GLY A 165 -0.23 -15.70 -27.82
CA GLY A 165 0.18 -16.43 -26.63
C GLY A 165 1.68 -16.34 -26.36
N PRO A 166 2.13 -15.88 -25.18
CA PRO A 166 3.55 -15.65 -24.88
C PRO A 166 4.39 -16.92 -24.73
N SER A 167 3.76 -18.07 -24.49
CA SER A 167 4.45 -19.36 -24.29
C SER A 167 3.66 -20.49 -24.96
N ALA A 168 4.31 -21.64 -25.19
CA ALA A 168 3.64 -22.81 -25.77
C ALA A 168 2.51 -23.33 -24.86
N GLU A 169 2.75 -23.38 -23.54
CA GLU A 169 1.74 -23.81 -22.56
C GLU A 169 0.55 -22.84 -22.51
N PHE A 170 0.80 -21.52 -22.59
CA PHE A 170 -0.27 -20.54 -22.67
C PHE A 170 -1.14 -20.77 -23.90
N ARG A 171 -0.51 -21.00 -25.07
CA ARG A 171 -1.20 -21.26 -26.33
C ARG A 171 -2.03 -22.53 -26.26
N GLU A 172 -1.49 -23.61 -25.72
CA GLU A 172 -2.22 -24.88 -25.54
C GLU A 172 -3.48 -24.68 -24.69
N ARG A 173 -3.34 -24.11 -23.49
CA ARG A 173 -4.49 -23.87 -22.60
C ARG A 173 -5.50 -22.87 -23.16
N LEU A 174 -5.03 -21.83 -23.86
CA LEU A 174 -5.92 -20.91 -24.56
C LEU A 174 -6.68 -21.63 -25.68
N GLY A 175 -6.03 -22.53 -26.41
CA GLY A 175 -6.66 -23.36 -27.43
C GLY A 175 -7.80 -24.20 -26.87
N ASP A 176 -7.57 -24.85 -25.73
CA ASP A 176 -8.59 -25.63 -25.01
C ASP A 176 -9.80 -24.76 -24.62
N ILE A 177 -9.54 -23.58 -24.06
CA ILE A 177 -10.57 -22.60 -23.70
C ILE A 177 -11.36 -22.17 -24.96
N LEU A 178 -10.67 -21.76 -26.03
CA LEU A 178 -11.30 -21.25 -27.25
C LEU A 178 -12.11 -22.32 -27.99
N SER A 179 -11.71 -23.58 -27.91
CA SER A 179 -12.43 -24.70 -28.55
C SER A 179 -13.81 -24.95 -27.91
N SER A 180 -13.90 -24.78 -26.59
CA SER A 180 -15.04 -25.17 -25.76
C SER A 180 -15.94 -24.00 -25.36
N VAL A 181 -15.40 -22.78 -25.34
CA VAL A 181 -16.09 -21.60 -24.80
C VAL A 181 -17.40 -21.27 -25.51
N LYS A 182 -18.40 -20.88 -24.70
CA LYS A 182 -19.67 -20.30 -25.17
C LYS A 182 -19.87 -18.92 -24.56
N ILE A 183 -20.23 -17.94 -25.38
CA ILE A 183 -20.48 -16.58 -24.92
C ILE A 183 -21.96 -16.41 -24.58
N HIS A 184 -22.21 -15.86 -23.39
CA HIS A 184 -23.54 -15.60 -22.86
C HIS A 184 -23.67 -14.11 -22.51
N ASN A 185 -24.70 -13.45 -23.02
CA ASN A 185 -25.01 -12.07 -22.65
C ASN A 185 -25.90 -12.06 -21.39
N THR A 186 -25.61 -11.15 -20.46
CA THR A 186 -26.42 -10.92 -19.26
C THR A 186 -26.58 -9.42 -19.01
N GLU A 187 -27.72 -9.01 -18.45
CA GLU A 187 -27.94 -7.61 -18.05
C GLU A 187 -27.21 -7.28 -16.74
N THR A 188 -27.12 -8.27 -15.84
CA THR A 188 -26.49 -8.13 -14.53
C THR A 188 -25.48 -9.25 -14.31
N LEU A 189 -24.31 -8.89 -13.80
CA LEU A 189 -23.23 -9.83 -13.51
C LEU A 189 -22.56 -9.39 -12.20
N GLN A 190 -22.67 -10.24 -11.19
CA GLN A 190 -22.12 -10.03 -9.86
C GLN A 190 -21.11 -11.13 -9.55
N VAL A 191 -19.92 -10.73 -9.17
CA VAL A 191 -18.83 -11.63 -8.79
C VAL A 191 -18.39 -11.30 -7.36
N HIS A 192 -17.75 -12.26 -6.70
CA HIS A 192 -17.00 -12.03 -5.47
C HIS A 192 -15.68 -12.78 -5.56
N VAL A 193 -14.75 -12.43 -4.68
CA VAL A 193 -13.49 -13.16 -4.55
C VAL A 193 -13.61 -14.14 -3.38
N GLU A 194 -13.19 -15.38 -3.60
CA GLU A 194 -13.13 -16.43 -2.59
C GLU A 194 -11.69 -16.75 -2.22
N ILE A 195 -11.37 -16.73 -0.93
CA ILE A 195 -10.11 -17.26 -0.39
C ILE A 195 -10.35 -18.72 0.01
N THR A 196 -9.73 -19.61 -0.76
CA THR A 196 -9.96 -21.06 -0.71
C THR A 196 -9.20 -21.81 0.38
N GLU A 197 -8.30 -21.11 1.09
CA GLU A 197 -7.51 -21.67 2.20
C GLU A 197 -8.37 -21.99 3.43
N PHE A 198 -9.58 -21.41 3.53
CA PHE A 198 -10.50 -21.59 4.64
C PHE A 198 -11.66 -22.52 4.28
N ASP A 199 -12.20 -23.23 5.27
CA ASP A 199 -13.42 -24.06 5.13
C ASP A 199 -14.49 -23.64 6.17
N PRO A 200 -15.61 -23.01 5.76
CA PRO A 200 -15.93 -22.62 4.38
C PRO A 200 -15.04 -21.46 3.87
N PRO A 201 -14.89 -21.29 2.53
CA PRO A 201 -14.11 -20.21 1.96
C PRO A 201 -14.56 -18.82 2.43
N VAL A 202 -13.60 -17.93 2.68
CA VAL A 202 -13.89 -16.53 3.01
C VAL A 202 -14.22 -15.79 1.72
N ARG A 203 -15.33 -15.04 1.71
CA ARG A 203 -15.85 -14.37 0.52
C ARG A 203 -15.84 -12.85 0.70
N SER A 204 -15.46 -12.12 -0.34
CA SER A 204 -15.66 -10.67 -0.39
C SER A 204 -17.15 -10.33 -0.56
N PRO A 205 -17.55 -9.07 -0.32
CA PRO A 205 -18.82 -8.55 -0.81
C PRO A 205 -18.95 -8.74 -2.33
N ALA A 206 -20.17 -8.95 -2.80
CA ALA A 206 -20.47 -9.05 -4.23
C ALA A 206 -20.26 -7.69 -4.92
N SER A 207 -19.63 -7.71 -6.10
CA SER A 207 -19.34 -6.53 -6.90
C SER A 207 -19.71 -6.74 -8.37
N PRO A 208 -20.09 -5.66 -9.08
CA PRO A 208 -20.51 -5.77 -10.47
C PRO A 208 -19.30 -5.95 -11.41
N ALA A 209 -19.35 -6.96 -12.28
CA ALA A 209 -18.31 -7.21 -13.29
C ALA A 209 -18.82 -6.94 -14.72
N ALA A 210 -17.89 -6.61 -15.63
CA ALA A 210 -18.18 -6.44 -17.06
C ALA A 210 -18.18 -7.78 -17.81
N ALA A 211 -17.31 -8.72 -17.43
CA ALA A 211 -17.29 -10.08 -17.94
C ALA A 211 -16.71 -11.03 -16.89
N PHE A 212 -17.07 -12.30 -16.97
CA PHE A 212 -16.55 -13.37 -16.11
C PHE A 212 -16.51 -14.69 -16.88
N TYR A 213 -15.39 -15.39 -16.83
CA TYR A 213 -15.25 -16.71 -17.45
C TYR A 213 -15.37 -17.81 -16.38
N ALA A 214 -16.45 -18.58 -16.45
CA ALA A 214 -16.67 -19.73 -15.59
C ALA A 214 -15.95 -20.94 -16.17
N THR A 215 -14.78 -21.27 -15.61
CA THR A 215 -13.93 -22.38 -16.08
C THR A 215 -14.64 -23.73 -16.01
N GLU A 216 -15.44 -23.98 -14.96
CA GLU A 216 -16.14 -25.26 -14.76
C GLU A 216 -17.20 -25.57 -15.82
N SER A 217 -17.88 -24.52 -16.32
CA SER A 217 -18.94 -24.66 -17.33
C SER A 217 -18.47 -24.27 -18.74
N SER A 218 -17.25 -23.75 -18.88
CA SER A 218 -16.71 -23.15 -20.11
C SER A 218 -17.61 -22.05 -20.68
N ILE A 219 -18.28 -21.27 -19.82
CA ILE A 219 -19.16 -20.18 -20.21
C ILE A 219 -18.49 -18.84 -19.91
N LEU A 220 -18.42 -17.98 -20.92
CA LEU A 220 -18.04 -16.58 -20.77
C LEU A 220 -19.30 -15.73 -20.66
N TYR A 221 -19.56 -15.19 -19.47
CA TYR A 221 -20.62 -14.22 -19.24
C TYR A 221 -20.11 -12.83 -19.57
N VAL A 222 -20.82 -12.09 -20.41
CA VAL A 222 -20.51 -10.70 -20.74
C VAL A 222 -21.73 -9.84 -20.41
N ARG A 223 -21.51 -8.77 -19.64
CA ARG A 223 -22.53 -7.79 -19.31
C ARG A 223 -22.78 -6.92 -20.53
N SER A 224 -24.00 -6.98 -21.08
CA SER A 224 -24.37 -6.26 -22.30
C SER A 224 -25.89 -6.06 -22.33
N SER A 225 -26.32 -4.84 -22.67
CA SER A 225 -27.72 -4.56 -22.95
C SER A 225 -28.13 -5.23 -24.25
N PHE A 226 -29.41 -5.61 -24.40
CA PHE A 226 -29.89 -6.23 -25.63
C PHE A 226 -29.67 -5.32 -26.86
N GLY A 227 -28.79 -5.75 -27.77
CA GLY A 227 -28.45 -5.03 -29.00
C GLY A 227 -27.13 -4.27 -28.97
N ASP A 228 -26.47 -4.15 -27.80
CA ASP A 228 -25.14 -3.57 -27.70
C ASP A 228 -24.07 -4.52 -28.26
N GLN A 229 -23.02 -3.93 -28.83
CA GLN A 229 -21.81 -4.68 -29.16
C GLN A 229 -21.15 -5.24 -27.88
N ILE A 230 -20.49 -6.38 -28.02
CA ILE A 230 -19.75 -7.00 -26.93
C ILE A 230 -18.53 -6.14 -26.60
N ASP A 231 -18.31 -5.91 -25.31
CA ASP A 231 -17.06 -5.39 -24.78
C ASP A 231 -15.97 -6.48 -24.87
N TRP A 232 -15.35 -6.59 -26.05
CA TRP A 232 -14.28 -7.55 -26.31
C TRP A 232 -13.08 -7.38 -25.37
N PRO A 233 -12.61 -6.15 -25.05
CA PRO A 233 -11.57 -5.97 -24.03
C PRO A 233 -11.94 -6.60 -22.67
N ALA A 234 -13.17 -6.41 -22.18
CA ALA A 234 -13.62 -7.06 -20.95
C ALA A 234 -13.71 -8.59 -21.09
N ALA A 235 -14.24 -9.08 -22.22
CA ALA A 235 -14.35 -10.49 -22.52
C ALA A 235 -12.98 -11.20 -22.53
N PHE A 236 -11.98 -10.62 -23.20
CA PHE A 236 -10.63 -11.18 -23.24
C PHE A 236 -9.90 -11.09 -21.90
N ARG A 237 -10.10 -10.02 -21.14
CA ARG A 237 -9.59 -9.93 -19.75
C ARG A 237 -10.08 -11.10 -18.91
N ALA A 238 -11.38 -11.41 -18.98
CA ALA A 238 -11.97 -12.53 -18.25
C ALA A 238 -11.49 -13.90 -18.79
N LEU A 239 -11.33 -14.06 -20.10
CA LEU A 239 -10.80 -15.30 -20.71
C LEU A 239 -9.34 -15.57 -20.37
N PHE A 240 -8.52 -14.51 -20.23
CA PHE A 240 -7.10 -14.65 -19.91
C PHE A 240 -6.84 -14.73 -18.40
N ALA A 241 -7.80 -14.41 -17.54
CA ALA A 241 -7.62 -14.47 -16.08
C ALA A 241 -7.16 -15.86 -15.58
N PRO A 242 -7.71 -17.01 -16.03
CA PRO A 242 -7.21 -18.32 -15.66
C PRO A 242 -5.79 -18.63 -16.15
N LEU A 243 -5.29 -17.86 -17.12
CA LEU A 243 -3.98 -18.03 -17.74
C LEU A 243 -2.93 -17.07 -17.17
N GLU A 244 -3.27 -16.25 -16.17
CA GLU A 244 -2.34 -15.25 -15.59
C GLU A 244 -1.05 -15.90 -15.08
N GLN A 245 -1.14 -17.13 -14.58
CA GLN A 245 0.01 -17.92 -14.13
C GLN A 245 0.92 -18.40 -15.27
N LEU A 246 0.54 -18.24 -16.55
CA LEU A 246 1.36 -18.63 -17.70
C LEU A 246 1.93 -17.42 -18.44
N SER A 247 1.52 -16.21 -18.05
CA SER A 247 1.94 -14.94 -18.66
C SER A 247 2.94 -14.16 -17.78
N PHE A 248 3.81 -14.84 -17.02
CA PHE A 248 4.79 -14.16 -16.17
C PHE A 248 5.72 -13.27 -16.98
N GLY A 249 5.84 -12.01 -16.56
CA GLY A 249 6.71 -11.02 -17.22
C GLY A 249 6.14 -10.41 -18.50
N VAL A 250 4.89 -10.74 -18.86
CA VAL A 250 4.21 -10.19 -20.04
C VAL A 250 3.21 -9.13 -19.59
N ASP A 251 3.23 -7.99 -20.26
CA ASP A 251 2.21 -6.96 -20.08
C ASP A 251 0.94 -7.39 -20.83
N MET A 252 -0.06 -7.86 -20.08
CA MET A 252 -1.31 -8.40 -20.65
C MET A 252 -2.27 -7.35 -21.26
N PRO A 253 -2.37 -6.09 -20.80
CA PRO A 253 -3.26 -5.11 -21.41
C PRO A 253 -3.05 -4.89 -22.92
N PRO A 254 -1.82 -4.75 -23.46
CA PRO A 254 -1.58 -4.76 -24.90
C PRO A 254 -2.04 -6.03 -25.61
N VAL A 255 -1.87 -7.20 -25.00
CA VAL A 255 -2.31 -8.49 -25.55
C VAL A 255 -3.84 -8.55 -25.62
N ILE A 256 -4.52 -8.13 -24.55
CA ILE A 256 -6.00 -8.02 -24.47
C ILE A 256 -6.54 -7.07 -25.55
N MET A 257 -5.91 -5.90 -25.72
CA MET A 257 -6.33 -4.94 -26.73
C MET A 257 -6.10 -5.45 -28.14
N THR A 258 -5.00 -6.17 -28.36
CA THR A 258 -4.71 -6.79 -29.67
C THR A 258 -5.70 -7.91 -29.97
N ALA A 259 -6.05 -8.74 -28.99
CA ALA A 259 -7.09 -9.76 -29.13
C ALA A 259 -8.45 -9.13 -29.48
N ALA A 260 -8.85 -8.06 -28.77
CA ALA A 260 -10.05 -7.31 -29.08
C ALA A 260 -10.02 -6.69 -30.49
N TYR A 261 -8.87 -6.16 -30.89
CA TYR A 261 -8.66 -5.59 -32.22
C TYR A 261 -8.79 -6.66 -33.32
N VAL A 262 -8.17 -7.82 -33.16
CA VAL A 262 -8.29 -8.98 -34.07
C VAL A 262 -9.74 -9.41 -34.23
N THR A 263 -10.51 -9.46 -33.15
CA THR A 263 -11.95 -9.77 -33.22
C THR A 263 -12.81 -8.67 -33.83
N SER A 264 -12.33 -7.42 -33.88
CA SER A 264 -13.10 -6.30 -34.43
C SER A 264 -13.11 -6.26 -35.97
N PHE A 265 -12.23 -7.01 -36.63
CA PHE A 265 -12.17 -7.06 -38.09
C PHE A 265 -13.31 -7.87 -38.71
N GLY A 266 -13.86 -7.32 -39.81
CA GLY A 266 -14.96 -7.94 -40.54
C GLY A 266 -14.61 -9.27 -41.22
N THR A 267 -13.34 -9.50 -41.58
CA THR A 267 -12.89 -10.74 -42.22
C THR A 267 -11.68 -11.34 -41.51
N TRP A 268 -11.50 -12.65 -41.65
CA TRP A 268 -10.35 -13.36 -41.12
C TRP A 268 -9.04 -12.90 -41.78
N GLN A 269 -9.05 -12.72 -43.11
CA GLN A 269 -7.84 -12.34 -43.86
C GLN A 269 -7.34 -10.94 -43.48
N ASP A 270 -8.23 -9.99 -43.21
CA ASP A 270 -7.83 -8.64 -42.80
C ASP A 270 -7.20 -8.66 -41.39
N ALA A 271 -7.73 -9.48 -40.49
CA ALA A 271 -7.18 -9.67 -39.16
C ALA A 271 -5.78 -10.30 -39.22
N GLU A 272 -5.61 -11.37 -40.01
CA GLU A 272 -4.31 -12.03 -40.22
C GLU A 272 -3.28 -11.06 -40.80
N ARG A 273 -3.66 -10.30 -41.86
CA ARG A 273 -2.78 -9.32 -42.50
C ARG A 273 -2.33 -8.24 -41.51
N SER A 274 -3.24 -7.78 -40.63
CA SER A 274 -2.93 -6.78 -39.61
C SER A 274 -1.92 -7.31 -38.58
N LEU A 275 -2.08 -8.57 -38.15
CA LEU A 275 -1.14 -9.23 -37.25
C LEU A 275 0.25 -9.38 -37.88
N ARG A 276 0.33 -9.86 -39.13
CA ARG A 276 1.60 -9.99 -39.87
C ARG A 276 2.30 -8.65 -40.05
N ASN A 277 1.54 -7.59 -40.40
CA ASN A 277 2.08 -6.23 -40.51
C ASN A 277 2.61 -5.68 -39.18
N SER A 278 2.09 -6.21 -38.06
CA SER A 278 2.54 -5.89 -36.70
C SER A 278 3.64 -6.86 -36.20
N ASN A 279 4.24 -7.64 -37.10
CA ASN A 279 5.29 -8.64 -36.83
C ASN A 279 4.87 -9.82 -35.93
N TYR A 280 3.58 -10.12 -35.80
CA TYR A 280 3.15 -11.39 -35.22
C TYR A 280 3.33 -12.52 -36.23
N GLN A 281 3.71 -13.70 -35.73
CA GLN A 281 3.95 -14.89 -36.54
C GLN A 281 3.13 -16.06 -36.00
N GLU A 282 2.85 -17.00 -36.89
CA GLU A 282 2.21 -18.24 -36.51
C GLU A 282 3.15 -19.05 -35.60
N PRO A 283 2.64 -19.57 -34.46
CA PRO A 283 3.44 -20.37 -33.56
C PRO A 283 3.97 -21.66 -34.20
N GLU A 284 5.28 -21.93 -34.07
CA GLU A 284 5.89 -23.19 -34.54
C GLU A 284 5.26 -24.40 -33.82
N GLY A 285 4.68 -25.34 -34.59
CA GLY A 285 4.14 -26.61 -34.09
C GLY A 285 2.68 -26.92 -34.45
N THR A 286 1.94 -26.03 -35.11
CA THR A 286 0.52 -26.22 -35.45
C THR A 286 0.24 -27.13 -36.66
N HIS A 287 1.27 -27.63 -37.35
CA HIS A 287 1.12 -28.57 -38.46
C HIS A 287 2.11 -29.74 -38.37
N GLN A 288 1.65 -30.91 -37.96
CA GLN A 288 2.04 -32.11 -38.72
C GLN A 288 1.20 -32.06 -39.99
N PRO A 289 1.79 -31.86 -41.18
CA PRO A 289 1.06 -32.11 -42.40
C PRO A 289 0.72 -33.60 -42.39
N MET A 290 -0.57 -33.92 -42.34
CA MET A 290 -1.03 -35.26 -42.73
C MET A 290 -0.43 -35.51 -44.12
N PRO A 291 0.31 -36.61 -44.34
CA PRO A 291 0.85 -36.88 -45.65
C PRO A 291 -0.33 -37.02 -46.60
N LEU A 292 -0.38 -36.11 -47.57
CA LEU A 292 -1.26 -36.22 -48.71
C LEU A 292 -0.94 -37.59 -49.32
N THR A 293 -1.91 -38.50 -49.31
CA THR A 293 -1.81 -39.75 -50.04
C THR A 293 -1.88 -39.40 -51.52
N ASP A 294 -0.73 -39.08 -52.11
CA ASP A 294 -0.57 -39.09 -53.55
C ASP A 294 -0.47 -40.55 -54.00
N ALA A 295 -1.63 -41.10 -54.33
CA ALA A 295 -1.71 -42.22 -55.23
C ALA A 295 -1.49 -41.70 -56.65
N LEU A 296 -0.61 -42.41 -57.36
CA LEU A 296 -0.34 -42.38 -58.80
C LEU A 296 0.65 -41.28 -59.23
N THR A 297 1.71 -41.51 -60.00
CA THR A 297 2.35 -42.66 -60.66
C THR A 297 3.59 -42.08 -61.34
N ASP A 298 4.48 -42.96 -61.83
CA ASP A 298 5.56 -42.71 -62.82
C ASP A 298 6.92 -42.38 -62.21
N ALA A 299 7.78 -43.38 -61.97
CA ALA A 299 8.62 -44.11 -62.94
C ALA A 299 9.84 -43.29 -63.39
N ASP A 300 11.02 -43.81 -63.04
CA ASP A 300 12.31 -43.86 -63.76
C ASP A 300 12.80 -42.58 -64.47
N GLU A 301 14.06 -42.16 -64.51
CA GLU A 301 15.37 -42.64 -64.08
C GLU A 301 16.31 -41.44 -64.38
N GLU A 302 17.53 -41.52 -63.89
CA GLU A 302 18.62 -40.55 -64.04
C GLU A 302 19.00 -40.11 -65.48
N LEU A 303 19.83 -39.06 -65.51
CA LEU A 303 20.85 -38.65 -66.52
C LEU A 303 20.50 -37.35 -67.25
N ALA A 304 21.06 -36.19 -66.86
CA ALA A 304 22.45 -35.75 -67.05
C ALA A 304 22.80 -35.42 -68.52
N ILE A 305 23.17 -34.13 -68.72
CA ILE A 305 24.28 -33.62 -69.55
C ILE A 305 23.97 -32.92 -70.91
N TYR A 306 24.64 -31.75 -71.09
CA TYR A 306 24.99 -30.97 -72.30
C TYR A 306 23.82 -30.30 -73.08
N GLU A 307 23.89 -29.12 -73.71
CA GLU A 307 24.84 -28.02 -73.91
C GLU A 307 24.07 -26.91 -74.66
N THR A 308 24.37 -25.64 -74.38
CA THR A 308 24.43 -24.44 -75.27
C THR A 308 23.42 -24.09 -76.41
N PHE A 309 23.36 -22.76 -76.61
CA PHE A 309 22.88 -21.96 -77.77
C PHE A 309 21.37 -21.74 -77.89
N ALA A 310 20.82 -20.66 -78.45
CA ALA A 310 21.14 -19.24 -78.63
C ALA A 310 19.97 -18.70 -79.51
N GLU A 311 19.63 -17.42 -79.33
CA GLU A 311 19.05 -16.48 -80.31
C GLU A 311 17.60 -16.60 -80.85
N ASP A 312 16.99 -15.40 -80.86
CA ASP A 312 16.12 -14.75 -81.85
C ASP A 312 14.64 -15.13 -82.08
N ALA A 313 13.77 -14.24 -81.56
CA ALA A 313 12.98 -13.22 -82.30
C ALA A 313 12.07 -13.60 -83.54
N PRO A 314 10.99 -12.81 -83.79
CA PRO A 314 9.70 -13.16 -84.43
C PRO A 314 9.71 -12.87 -85.98
N PRO A 315 8.61 -12.78 -86.80
CA PRO A 315 7.18 -12.47 -86.53
C PRO A 315 6.11 -13.03 -87.53
N GLU A 316 4.92 -12.38 -87.51
CA GLU A 316 3.95 -12.15 -88.61
C GLU A 316 2.91 -13.22 -89.01
N ASN A 317 1.62 -12.92 -88.79
CA ASN A 317 0.71 -12.44 -89.87
C ASN A 317 -0.76 -12.32 -89.42
N ALA A 318 -1.40 -11.23 -89.83
CA ALA A 318 -2.85 -11.05 -90.03
C ALA A 318 -3.08 -10.82 -91.56
N PRO A 319 -4.27 -10.54 -92.13
CA PRO A 319 -5.71 -10.60 -91.72
C PRO A 319 -6.51 -11.40 -92.82
N PRO A 320 -7.78 -11.15 -93.28
CA PRO A 320 -8.84 -10.16 -92.94
C PRO A 320 -10.33 -10.62 -92.99
N VAL A 321 -11.24 -9.63 -92.82
CA VAL A 321 -12.58 -9.38 -93.46
C VAL A 321 -13.88 -9.52 -92.61
N GLU A 322 -14.45 -8.34 -92.25
CA GLU A 322 -15.84 -7.77 -92.38
C GLU A 322 -17.08 -8.68 -92.58
N ALA A 323 -18.35 -8.38 -92.23
CA ALA A 323 -19.08 -7.34 -91.46
C ALA A 323 -20.60 -7.69 -91.40
N GLU A 324 -21.38 -6.93 -90.61
CA GLU A 324 -22.86 -6.69 -90.64
C GLU A 324 -23.83 -7.79 -90.11
N GLU A 325 -24.96 -7.54 -89.41
CA GLU A 325 -25.74 -6.33 -89.05
C GLU A 325 -26.83 -6.66 -87.95
N LYS A 326 -27.18 -5.65 -87.12
CA LYS A 326 -28.52 -5.27 -86.54
C LYS A 326 -29.27 -6.19 -85.53
N SER A 327 -30.13 -5.75 -84.60
CA SER A 327 -30.62 -4.48 -83.97
C SER A 327 -31.69 -4.92 -82.93
N GLU A 328 -31.89 -4.33 -81.73
CA GLU A 328 -32.80 -3.22 -81.34
C GLU A 328 -32.74 -3.11 -79.79
N ILE A 329 -32.49 -1.95 -79.13
CA ILE A 329 -33.39 -0.83 -78.73
C ILE A 329 -34.36 -1.23 -77.57
N SER A 330 -34.63 -0.51 -76.46
CA SER A 330 -34.50 0.91 -76.03
C SER A 330 -34.28 1.00 -74.49
N SER A 331 -33.54 1.96 -73.92
CA SER A 331 -33.90 3.37 -73.52
C SER A 331 -34.81 3.42 -72.26
N ASP A 332 -34.65 4.25 -71.22
CA ASP A 332 -34.02 5.57 -70.97
C ASP A 332 -33.58 5.62 -69.47
N ALA A 333 -32.47 6.23 -68.99
CA ALA A 333 -32.00 7.64 -69.06
C ALA A 333 -32.99 8.61 -68.34
N GLU A 334 -32.65 9.56 -67.46
CA GLU A 334 -31.50 10.47 -67.30
C GLU A 334 -31.38 10.99 -65.82
N ILE A 335 -30.23 11.36 -65.20
CA ILE A 335 -29.19 12.40 -65.51
C ILE A 335 -29.74 13.83 -65.19
N VAL A 336 -29.12 14.81 -64.49
CA VAL A 336 -27.77 15.12 -63.92
C VAL A 336 -27.91 16.18 -62.80
N MET A 337 -26.86 16.28 -61.99
CA MET A 337 -26.37 17.45 -61.23
C MET A 337 -26.42 18.78 -62.00
N ASP A 338 -26.53 19.91 -61.28
CA ASP A 338 -25.51 20.97 -61.41
C ASP A 338 -25.44 21.89 -60.17
N ALA A 339 -24.25 22.42 -59.96
CA ALA A 339 -23.85 23.32 -58.88
C ALA A 339 -24.09 24.80 -59.24
N LEU A 340 -24.05 25.70 -58.23
CA LEU A 340 -23.27 26.96 -58.24
C LEU A 340 -23.55 27.84 -57.00
N ASP A 341 -22.44 28.30 -56.41
CA ASP A 341 -22.13 29.47 -55.57
C ASP A 341 -23.21 30.50 -55.19
N ARG A 342 -23.15 31.02 -53.93
CA ARG A 342 -22.49 32.30 -53.55
C ARG A 342 -23.11 32.98 -52.29
N GLU A 343 -22.22 33.36 -51.37
CA GLU A 343 -22.22 34.40 -50.30
C GLU A 343 -23.51 35.03 -49.68
N GLY A 344 -23.45 35.26 -48.35
CA GLY A 344 -23.69 36.61 -47.79
C GLY A 344 -24.85 36.87 -46.79
N ALA A 345 -24.54 36.70 -45.49
CA ALA A 345 -24.75 37.66 -44.37
C ALA A 345 -26.13 38.16 -43.86
N PHE A 346 -26.18 38.28 -42.51
CA PHE A 346 -26.98 39.14 -41.61
C PHE A 346 -28.49 38.92 -41.42
N GLY A 347 -28.90 38.86 -40.13
CA GLY A 347 -30.27 39.15 -39.71
C GLY A 347 -30.64 38.69 -38.30
N ASN A 348 -30.28 39.48 -37.27
CA ASN A 348 -30.98 39.50 -35.98
C ASN A 348 -32.47 39.84 -36.19
N LEU A 349 -33.37 39.32 -35.34
CA LEU A 349 -34.40 40.14 -34.67
C LEU A 349 -35.14 39.36 -33.56
N SER A 350 -35.48 40.15 -32.56
CA SER A 350 -36.06 39.83 -31.25
C SER A 350 -37.57 40.04 -31.28
N ALA A 351 -38.33 39.36 -30.41
CA ALA A 351 -39.63 39.83 -29.94
C ALA A 351 -39.93 39.35 -28.51
N LYS A 352 -40.01 40.32 -27.58
CA LYS A 352 -40.69 40.29 -26.27
C LYS A 352 -42.22 40.12 -26.49
N THR A 353 -43.04 39.72 -25.52
CA THR A 353 -43.53 40.57 -24.40
C THR A 353 -44.44 39.83 -23.39
N THR A 354 -44.21 40.11 -22.09
CA THR A 354 -45.17 40.49 -21.00
C THR A 354 -46.17 39.47 -20.44
N ALA A 355 -46.59 39.46 -19.16
CA ALA A 355 -46.25 40.13 -17.89
C ALA A 355 -47.17 39.52 -16.79
N GLU A 356 -46.96 39.95 -15.53
CA GLU A 356 -47.87 39.93 -14.36
C GLU A 356 -47.75 38.82 -13.29
N ALA A 357 -47.37 39.28 -12.09
CA ALA A 357 -47.65 38.73 -10.76
C ALA A 357 -48.83 39.52 -10.14
N PRO A 358 -49.39 39.14 -8.95
CA PRO A 358 -48.87 39.75 -7.70
C PRO A 358 -48.97 38.93 -6.38
N ALA A 359 -48.05 39.30 -5.46
CA ALA A 359 -48.02 39.48 -3.98
C ALA A 359 -49.01 38.79 -2.98
N GLU A 360 -48.52 38.41 -1.76
CA GLU A 360 -48.61 39.22 -0.51
C GLU A 360 -48.14 38.51 0.81
N ASN A 361 -47.81 39.37 1.80
CA ASN A 361 -47.52 39.22 3.26
C ASN A 361 -46.07 38.92 3.72
N ALA A 362 -45.29 39.76 4.42
CA ALA A 362 -45.40 40.97 5.29
C ALA A 362 -45.20 40.74 6.81
N ASN A 363 -44.57 41.75 7.43
CA ASN A 363 -44.24 42.05 8.85
C ASN A 363 -42.77 41.73 9.24
N ASP A 364 -41.83 42.69 9.28
CA ASP A 364 -41.65 43.98 10.03
C ASP A 364 -41.26 43.80 11.51
N ASP A 365 -40.07 44.34 11.88
CA ASP A 365 -39.90 45.49 12.80
C ASP A 365 -38.41 45.76 13.17
N ASP A 366 -37.86 46.83 12.58
CA ASP A 366 -37.01 47.95 13.09
C ASP A 366 -36.07 47.74 14.32
N GLU A 367 -34.73 47.87 14.20
CA GLU A 367 -33.85 49.09 14.25
C GLU A 367 -33.68 49.72 15.68
N PRO A 368 -32.67 50.58 16.01
CA PRO A 368 -31.23 50.58 15.71
C PRO A 368 -30.30 51.19 16.83
N PHE A 369 -29.02 51.43 16.47
CA PHE A 369 -28.16 52.59 16.80
C PHE A 369 -26.92 52.45 17.73
N LYS A 370 -25.75 52.54 17.07
CA LYS A 370 -24.53 53.41 17.28
C LYS A 370 -23.81 53.40 18.64
N SER A 371 -22.48 53.58 18.75
CA SER A 371 -21.40 54.20 17.94
C SER A 371 -20.04 53.65 18.43
N LYS A 372 -19.03 53.30 17.61
CA LYS A 372 -17.94 54.15 17.02
C LYS A 372 -17.30 55.14 18.01
N SER A 373 -15.99 55.42 18.06
CA SER A 373 -14.80 55.32 17.18
C SER A 373 -13.55 55.50 18.10
N ASP A 374 -12.27 55.61 17.73
CA ASP A 374 -11.52 55.86 16.50
C ASP A 374 -10.02 55.64 16.82
N ASP A 375 -9.16 55.57 15.80
CA ASP A 375 -7.99 56.46 15.61
C ASP A 375 -6.90 55.86 14.69
N GLY A 376 -6.90 56.38 13.45
CA GLY A 376 -5.73 57.04 12.83
C GLY A 376 -4.63 56.14 12.26
N ILE A 377 -4.53 55.88 10.94
CA ILE A 377 -4.14 56.78 9.82
C ILE A 377 -2.68 57.28 9.88
N PHE A 378 -1.89 56.97 8.85
CA PHE A 378 -1.07 57.86 7.98
C PHE A 378 -0.03 56.98 7.23
N GLY A 379 0.24 57.06 5.93
CA GLY A 379 -0.19 57.90 4.82
C GLY A 379 0.88 57.83 3.71
N ARG A 380 0.42 57.63 2.45
CA ARG A 380 1.02 58.07 1.17
C ARG A 380 2.39 57.49 0.72
N THR A 381 2.66 57.21 -0.56
CA THR A 381 2.06 57.66 -1.84
C THR A 381 2.46 56.72 -2.99
N GLU A 382 1.47 56.35 -3.82
CA GLU A 382 1.37 56.36 -5.30
C GLU A 382 2.62 56.05 -6.15
N ILE A 383 2.55 55.33 -7.28
CA ILE A 383 1.70 55.53 -8.47
C ILE A 383 1.49 54.18 -9.18
N GLY A 384 0.28 53.94 -9.67
CA GLY A 384 -0.10 52.72 -10.40
C GLY A 384 0.33 52.68 -11.86
N VAL A 385 -0.06 51.60 -12.55
CA VAL A 385 -0.60 51.56 -13.93
C VAL A 385 -0.65 50.09 -14.41
N THR A 386 -1.89 49.65 -14.65
CA THR A 386 -2.43 48.69 -15.65
C THR A 386 -1.72 47.39 -16.04
N ALA A 387 -2.49 46.30 -15.94
CA ALA A 387 -2.85 45.31 -16.97
C ALA A 387 -1.75 44.74 -17.89
N ILE A 388 -1.73 43.40 -18.05
CA ILE A 388 -2.11 42.68 -19.29
C ILE A 388 -1.87 41.17 -19.14
N LYS A 389 -2.74 40.42 -19.81
CA LYS A 389 -2.79 38.97 -20.05
C LYS A 389 -1.54 38.39 -20.74
N GLN A 390 -1.54 37.04 -20.73
CA GLN A 390 -1.18 36.13 -21.82
C GLN A 390 0.23 35.51 -21.84
N GLN A 391 0.19 34.17 -21.95
CA GLN A 391 0.96 33.27 -22.84
C GLN A 391 2.47 33.50 -22.88
N GLY A 392 3.34 32.53 -22.60
CA GLY A 392 3.30 31.15 -23.04
C GLY A 392 4.68 30.82 -23.64
N THR A 393 5.09 29.58 -23.48
CA THR A 393 6.09 28.83 -24.28
C THR A 393 7.60 29.16 -24.18
N LEU A 394 8.29 28.17 -23.58
CA LEU A 394 9.40 27.37 -24.12
C LEU A 394 10.89 27.83 -24.09
N PHE A 395 11.68 26.83 -23.65
CA PHE A 395 13.09 26.50 -23.88
C PHE A 395 14.23 27.25 -23.18
N GLY A 396 15.07 26.48 -22.47
CA GLY A 396 16.50 26.45 -22.78
C GLY A 396 17.50 26.79 -21.68
N SER A 397 18.01 25.74 -21.02
CA SER A 397 19.43 25.46 -20.74
C SER A 397 20.27 26.35 -19.79
N GLY A 398 21.06 25.66 -18.96
CA GLY A 398 22.41 26.09 -18.57
C GLY A 398 22.52 26.75 -17.19
N GLY A 399 23.05 26.00 -16.23
CA GLY A 399 23.17 26.43 -14.83
C GLY A 399 24.36 27.34 -14.51
N ASN A 400 24.42 27.80 -13.25
CA ASN A 400 25.57 27.58 -12.37
C ASN A 400 25.23 27.90 -10.90
N SER A 401 25.81 27.10 -10.02
CA SER A 401 26.07 27.26 -8.58
C SER A 401 25.57 28.50 -7.81
N ASN A 402 24.87 28.26 -6.70
CA ASN A 402 25.29 28.75 -5.38
C ASN A 402 24.66 27.96 -4.23
N GLY A 403 25.46 27.70 -3.20
CA GLY A 403 25.22 26.70 -2.16
C GLY A 403 23.98 26.91 -1.30
N TRP A 404 23.41 25.79 -0.86
CA TRP A 404 22.38 25.74 0.16
C TRP A 404 22.81 24.78 1.27
N ILE A 405 22.85 25.35 2.47
CA ILE A 405 23.15 24.72 3.76
C ILE A 405 21.93 23.83 4.13
N PRO A 406 22.11 22.59 4.63
CA PRO A 406 20.97 21.75 4.99
C PRO A 406 20.33 22.25 6.28
N ASN A 407 19.04 22.56 6.19
CA ASN A 407 18.22 23.04 7.29
C ASN A 407 17.91 21.88 8.25
N SER A 408 18.23 22.08 9.52
CA SER A 408 17.96 21.14 10.61
C SER A 408 16.47 20.82 10.75
N SER A 409 16.17 19.53 10.84
CA SER A 409 14.86 18.94 11.15
C SER A 409 14.41 19.34 12.56
N ARG A 410 13.65 20.44 12.67
CA ARG A 410 12.85 20.74 13.86
C ARG A 410 11.57 19.89 13.83
N ARG A 411 11.34 19.10 14.88
CA ARG A 411 10.07 18.40 15.11
C ARG A 411 8.90 19.40 15.05
N PRO A 412 7.73 19.02 14.50
CA PRO A 412 6.53 19.85 14.58
C PRO A 412 6.20 20.12 16.05
N SER A 413 5.94 21.38 16.38
CA SER A 413 5.45 21.74 17.71
C SER A 413 4.00 21.29 17.84
N PRO A 414 3.58 20.74 19.00
CA PRO A 414 2.21 20.28 19.19
C PRO A 414 1.22 21.43 19.00
N THR A 415 0.10 21.10 18.38
CA THR A 415 -0.99 22.04 18.06
C THR A 415 -1.61 22.62 19.35
N GLY A 416 -2.30 23.76 19.21
CA GLY A 416 -2.91 24.46 20.35
C GLY A 416 -3.88 23.58 21.16
N THR A 417 -4.58 22.68 20.48
CA THR A 417 -5.51 21.69 21.05
C THR A 417 -4.77 20.59 21.82
N GLU A 418 -3.68 20.02 21.29
CA GLU A 418 -2.84 19.04 22.02
C GLU A 418 -2.17 19.65 23.26
N ARG A 419 -1.82 20.94 23.22
CA ARG A 419 -1.32 21.67 24.40
C ARG A 419 -2.39 21.88 25.47
N GLN A 420 -3.66 21.85 25.10
CA GLN A 420 -4.79 22.12 25.99
C GLN A 420 -5.30 20.83 26.64
N GLU A 421 -5.32 19.71 25.92
CA GLU A 421 -5.62 18.37 26.49
C GLU A 421 -4.55 17.89 27.49
N ARG A 422 -3.28 18.29 27.29
CA ARG A 422 -2.18 18.00 28.23
C ARG A 422 -2.30 18.69 29.58
N LYS A 423 -3.22 19.66 29.73
CA LYS A 423 -3.43 20.40 30.99
C LYS A 423 -4.50 19.77 31.89
N SER A 424 -5.36 18.88 31.38
CA SER A 424 -6.53 18.37 32.10
C SER A 424 -6.50 16.89 32.51
N ARG A 425 -5.37 16.18 32.32
CA ARG A 425 -5.27 14.73 32.58
C ARG A 425 -4.28 14.40 33.70
N MET A 426 -4.55 13.31 34.43
CA MET A 426 -3.58 12.69 35.35
C MET A 426 -2.33 12.28 34.55
N LEU A 427 -1.17 12.80 34.95
CA LEU A 427 0.08 12.68 34.20
C LEU A 427 0.89 11.48 34.68
N SER A 428 1.06 10.48 33.83
CA SER A 428 2.07 9.44 34.00
C SER A 428 2.93 9.35 32.74
N TYR A 429 4.25 9.40 32.89
CA TYR A 429 5.20 9.35 31.78
C TYR A 429 5.99 8.05 31.88
N VAL A 430 5.77 7.16 30.90
CA VAL A 430 6.37 5.83 30.88
C VAL A 430 7.17 5.66 29.59
N ASN A 431 8.39 5.15 29.72
CA ASN A 431 9.24 4.81 28.58
C ASN A 431 9.37 3.29 28.51
N ALA A 432 9.10 2.71 27.32
CA ALA A 432 9.16 1.27 27.09
C ALA A 432 10.55 0.71 26.80
N ALA A 433 11.55 1.57 26.59
CA ALA A 433 12.94 1.14 26.41
C ALA A 433 13.65 1.06 27.77
N ALA A 434 14.22 -0.11 28.10
CA ALA A 434 15.27 -0.19 29.10
C ALA A 434 16.41 0.72 28.63
N ARG A 435 16.78 1.71 29.45
CA ARG A 435 18.00 2.50 29.22
C ARG A 435 19.19 1.56 29.43
N GLU A 436 19.65 0.90 28.38
CA GLU A 436 21.04 0.43 28.33
C GLU A 436 21.92 1.67 28.31
N ASP A 437 22.61 1.93 29.42
CA ASP A 437 23.69 2.91 29.62
C ASP A 437 23.70 4.09 28.63
N ALA A 438 22.57 4.77 28.53
CA ALA A 438 22.55 6.09 27.92
C ALA A 438 23.43 6.96 28.83
N PRO A 439 24.46 7.66 28.30
CA PRO A 439 25.10 8.70 29.09
C PRO A 439 23.98 9.58 29.61
N ALA A 440 24.06 9.93 30.91
CA ALA A 440 23.10 10.79 31.57
C ALA A 440 22.60 11.81 30.54
N PHE A 441 21.30 11.75 30.21
CA PHE A 441 20.67 12.68 29.29
C PHE A 441 20.55 14.02 30.02
N ASP A 442 21.72 14.58 30.30
CA ASP A 442 21.95 15.88 30.83
C ASP A 442 22.54 16.67 29.68
N GLN A 443 21.97 17.86 29.49
CA GLN A 443 22.33 18.83 28.48
C GLN A 443 21.77 18.54 27.06
N MET A 444 20.44 18.70 26.90
CA MET A 444 20.01 19.59 25.81
C MET A 444 20.77 20.91 25.99
N PRO A 445 21.23 21.61 24.93
CA PRO A 445 21.93 22.88 25.10
C PRO A 445 21.08 23.74 26.01
N SER A 446 21.59 23.98 27.22
CA SER A 446 20.82 24.66 28.24
C SER A 446 20.45 26.00 27.63
N ASN A 447 19.15 26.27 27.64
CA ASN A 447 18.75 27.63 27.39
C ASN A 447 19.37 28.41 28.55
N ASP A 448 20.17 29.44 28.28
CA ASP A 448 20.75 30.35 29.29
C ASP A 448 19.68 30.83 30.30
N LEU A 449 18.41 30.81 29.88
CA LEU A 449 17.25 31.02 30.73
C LEU A 449 16.98 29.92 31.79
N SER A 450 17.10 28.62 31.48
CA SER A 450 16.83 27.51 32.41
C SER A 450 17.87 27.48 33.53
N ASP A 451 19.15 27.57 33.18
CA ASP A 451 20.24 27.58 34.17
C ASP A 451 20.11 28.78 35.13
N ARG A 452 19.66 29.94 34.62
CA ARG A 452 19.37 31.12 35.45
C ARG A 452 18.17 30.91 36.37
N ILE A 453 17.16 30.16 35.94
CA ILE A 453 16.00 29.82 36.77
C ILE A 453 16.43 28.86 37.87
N ASP A 454 17.20 27.82 37.53
CA ASP A 454 17.67 26.81 38.49
C ASP A 454 18.63 27.43 39.52
N ALA A 455 19.57 28.27 39.09
CA ALA A 455 20.47 29.01 40.00
C ALA A 455 19.69 29.92 40.96
N ALA A 456 18.71 30.67 40.46
CA ALA A 456 17.89 31.55 41.30
C ALA A 456 17.01 30.76 42.29
N ALA A 457 16.51 29.58 41.87
CA ALA A 457 15.75 28.69 42.74
C ALA A 457 16.63 28.08 43.85
N ILE A 458 17.85 27.65 43.53
CA ILE A 458 18.81 27.14 44.51
C ILE A 458 19.14 28.22 45.54
N GLU A 459 19.46 29.45 45.10
CA GLU A 459 19.77 30.57 45.98
C GLU A 459 18.61 30.88 46.94
N ALA A 460 17.38 30.88 46.41
CA ALA A 460 16.15 31.05 47.17
C ALA A 460 15.99 29.99 48.27
N VAL A 461 16.23 28.71 47.95
CA VAL A 461 16.14 27.60 48.92
C VAL A 461 17.24 27.68 49.98
N LEU A 462 18.48 28.00 49.59
CA LEU A 462 19.58 28.22 50.54
C LEU A 462 19.25 29.34 51.53
N LYS A 463 18.67 30.45 51.07
CA LYS A 463 18.24 31.55 51.93
C LYS A 463 17.11 31.13 52.87
N TYR A 464 16.10 30.43 52.35
CA TYR A 464 14.97 29.92 53.13
C TYR A 464 15.43 28.98 54.25
N GLU A 465 16.27 27.98 53.93
CA GLU A 465 16.76 27.02 54.93
C GLU A 465 17.60 27.69 56.02
N ARG A 466 18.43 28.69 55.67
CA ARG A 466 19.18 29.48 56.66
C ARG A 466 18.25 30.28 57.58
N GLN A 467 17.20 30.89 57.04
CA GLN A 467 16.19 31.60 57.83
C GLN A 467 15.44 30.66 58.78
N CYS A 468 15.24 29.40 58.39
CA CYS A 468 14.69 28.35 59.25
C CYS A 468 15.70 27.78 60.26
N GLY A 469 16.87 28.42 60.45
CA GLY A 469 17.86 28.01 61.44
C GLY A 469 18.60 26.72 61.07
N ARG A 470 18.76 26.44 59.77
CA ARG A 470 19.47 25.26 59.26
C ARG A 470 20.74 25.67 58.52
N ASN A 471 21.63 24.71 58.31
CA ASN A 471 22.88 24.90 57.57
C ASN A 471 22.83 24.16 56.22
N PRO A 472 22.36 24.82 55.15
CA PRO A 472 22.29 24.24 53.81
C PRO A 472 23.60 24.38 53.03
N VAL A 473 23.99 23.30 52.36
CA VAL A 473 25.17 23.19 51.50
C VAL A 473 24.72 22.69 50.13
N GLU A 474 24.91 23.51 49.10
CA GLU A 474 24.70 23.14 47.70
C GLU A 474 25.69 22.04 47.30
N GLN A 475 25.20 21.06 46.54
CA GLN A 475 26.00 19.95 46.03
C GLN A 475 26.51 20.25 44.62
N SER A 476 27.51 19.49 44.19
CA SER A 476 27.98 19.55 42.81
C SER A 476 26.84 19.21 41.85
N HIS A 477 26.80 19.87 40.69
CA HIS A 477 25.83 19.61 39.62
C HIS A 477 25.82 18.15 39.13
N ASN A 478 26.90 17.39 39.37
CA ASN A 478 27.00 15.97 39.03
C ASN A 478 26.49 15.03 40.15
N ASN A 479 26.00 15.57 41.27
CA ASN A 479 25.49 14.77 42.38
C ASN A 479 24.14 14.13 41.99
N PRO A 480 24.02 12.79 41.98
CA PRO A 480 22.80 12.15 41.53
C PRO A 480 21.68 12.32 42.57
N GLY A 481 20.58 12.96 42.17
CA GLY A 481 19.28 12.82 42.82
C GLY A 481 18.85 13.91 43.81
N PHE A 482 19.69 14.90 44.15
CA PHE A 482 19.32 16.07 44.96
C PHE A 482 20.35 17.20 44.83
N ASP A 483 19.94 18.44 45.08
CA ASP A 483 20.76 19.64 44.88
C ASP A 483 21.38 20.19 46.17
N ILE A 484 20.72 20.01 47.32
CA ILE A 484 21.14 20.63 48.59
C ILE A 484 21.10 19.62 49.74
N ILE A 485 22.12 19.63 50.59
CA ILE A 485 22.09 18.97 51.92
C ILE A 485 21.87 20.04 52.98
N SER A 486 20.83 19.90 53.79
CA SER A 486 20.56 20.83 54.89
C SER A 486 20.51 20.12 56.24
N THR A 487 21.38 20.53 57.16
CA THR A 487 21.47 19.97 58.52
C THR A 487 20.88 20.93 59.55
N SER A 488 20.19 20.38 60.56
CA SER A 488 19.66 21.19 61.66
C SER A 488 20.77 21.58 62.63
N VAL A 489 20.67 22.78 63.20
CA VAL A 489 21.58 23.26 64.27
C VAL A 489 21.25 22.62 65.63
N GLU A 490 20.02 22.13 65.83
CA GLU A 490 19.51 21.63 67.12
C GLU A 490 19.43 20.07 67.21
N GLY A 491 19.89 19.34 66.19
CA GLY A 491 19.90 17.86 66.22
C GLY A 491 20.30 17.19 64.90
N PRO A 492 20.38 15.85 64.83
CA PRO A 492 20.93 15.10 63.70
C PRO A 492 19.98 14.97 62.49
N THR A 493 19.02 15.88 62.33
CA THR A 493 18.06 15.80 61.21
C THR A 493 18.68 16.36 59.94
N ARG A 494 18.99 15.48 59.00
CA ARG A 494 19.49 15.81 57.65
C ARG A 494 18.32 15.90 56.68
N ARG A 495 18.38 16.87 55.75
CA ARG A 495 17.50 16.96 54.58
C ARG A 495 18.32 16.82 53.31
N LEU A 496 17.88 15.94 52.42
CA LEU A 496 18.29 15.84 51.02
C LEU A 496 17.23 16.56 50.21
N ILE A 497 17.57 17.71 49.64
CA ILE A 497 16.61 18.62 49.00
C ILE A 497 16.85 18.63 47.50
N GLU A 498 15.82 18.24 46.75
CA GLU A 498 15.72 18.45 45.32
C GLU A 498 14.92 19.74 45.04
N VAL A 499 15.47 20.64 44.24
CA VAL A 499 14.91 21.97 43.95
C VAL A 499 14.28 21.98 42.55
N LYS A 500 13.07 22.51 42.44
CA LYS A 500 12.34 22.69 41.17
C LYS A 500 11.99 24.16 40.97
N GLY A 501 12.77 24.83 40.13
CA GLY A 501 12.52 26.22 39.74
C GLY A 501 11.41 26.35 38.69
N LEU A 502 10.52 27.32 38.90
CA LEU A 502 9.48 27.71 37.95
C LEU A 502 9.56 29.22 37.67
N GLU A 503 9.38 29.59 36.40
CA GLU A 503 9.37 31.01 35.99
C GLU A 503 8.10 31.75 36.44
N GLY A 504 6.99 31.03 36.60
CA GLY A 504 5.69 31.58 37.01
C GLY A 504 5.05 30.76 38.13
N ALA A 505 3.73 30.88 38.27
CA ALA A 505 2.95 30.09 39.22
C ALA A 505 2.94 28.59 38.87
N TRP A 506 2.90 27.76 39.91
CA TRP A 506 2.77 26.33 39.86
C TRP A 506 1.34 25.96 39.48
N ASN A 507 1.19 25.43 38.26
CA ASN A 507 -0.10 25.15 37.65
C ASN A 507 -0.33 23.64 37.45
N GLU A 508 -1.46 23.29 36.84
CA GLU A 508 -1.92 21.91 36.58
C GLU A 508 -0.90 21.01 35.87
N ARG A 509 0.12 21.57 35.20
CA ARG A 509 1.21 20.80 34.58
C ARG A 509 2.11 20.08 35.59
N GLY A 510 2.17 20.57 36.84
CA GLY A 510 2.99 19.99 37.90
C GLY A 510 4.50 20.15 37.71
N VAL A 511 5.27 19.53 38.61
CA VAL A 511 6.73 19.42 38.54
C VAL A 511 7.12 17.95 38.35
N LYS A 512 8.13 17.68 37.53
CA LYS A 512 8.60 16.31 37.26
C LYS A 512 9.73 15.92 38.22
N LEU A 513 9.77 14.66 38.62
CA LEU A 513 10.96 14.03 39.22
C LEU A 513 11.57 13.05 38.22
N SER A 514 12.90 13.01 38.17
CA SER A 514 13.61 12.01 37.36
C SER A 514 13.58 10.64 38.05
N HIS A 515 13.91 9.58 37.31
CA HIS A 515 14.01 8.22 37.88
C HIS A 515 15.02 8.13 39.03
N VAL A 516 16.17 8.82 38.90
CA VAL A 516 17.21 8.85 39.95
C VAL A 516 16.70 9.56 41.20
N GLN A 517 16.01 10.70 41.04
CA GLN A 517 15.40 11.45 42.15
C GLN A 517 14.31 10.64 42.85
N PHE A 518 13.51 9.92 42.07
CA PHE A 518 12.49 9.00 42.60
C PHE A 518 13.13 7.86 43.42
N ALA A 519 14.14 7.19 42.89
CA ALA A 519 14.86 6.13 43.60
C ALA A 519 15.53 6.66 44.89
N MET A 520 16.13 7.85 44.83
CA MET A 520 16.75 8.53 45.97
C MET A 520 15.72 8.78 47.09
N ALA A 521 14.53 9.25 46.73
CA ALA A 521 13.46 9.51 47.67
C ALA A 521 12.89 8.24 48.31
N GLN A 522 12.83 7.13 47.56
CA GLN A 522 12.46 5.82 48.11
C GLN A 522 13.51 5.29 49.08
N GLN A 523 14.79 5.54 48.80
CA GLN A 523 15.89 5.10 49.65
C GLN A 523 15.99 5.89 50.96
N TYR A 524 15.67 7.19 50.95
CA TYR A 524 15.76 8.09 52.11
C TYR A 524 14.44 8.81 52.43
N PRO A 525 13.35 8.08 52.72
CA PRO A 525 12.01 8.67 52.87
C PRO A 525 11.89 9.64 54.06
N GLY A 526 12.71 9.48 55.10
CA GLY A 526 12.72 10.37 56.27
C GLY A 526 13.55 11.65 56.07
N GLU A 527 14.39 11.69 55.04
CA GLU A 527 15.36 12.78 54.81
C GLU A 527 15.11 13.49 53.48
N TYR A 528 14.35 12.93 52.55
CA TYR A 528 14.15 13.49 51.22
C TYR A 528 13.02 14.53 51.16
N TRP A 529 13.32 15.66 50.53
CA TRP A 529 12.40 16.78 50.36
C TRP A 529 12.43 17.29 48.92
N VAL A 530 11.27 17.75 48.44
CA VAL A 530 11.15 18.48 47.17
C VAL A 530 10.75 19.91 47.48
N TYR A 531 11.53 20.88 47.00
CA TYR A 531 11.28 22.30 47.17
C TYR A 531 10.90 22.88 45.81
N VAL A 532 9.68 23.40 45.69
CA VAL A 532 9.20 24.07 44.48
C VAL A 532 9.34 25.57 44.67
N VAL A 533 10.01 26.24 43.74
CA VAL A 533 10.22 27.69 43.76
C VAL A 533 9.43 28.34 42.64
N GLU A 534 8.28 28.95 42.96
CA GLU A 534 7.49 29.74 42.01
C GLU A 534 8.11 31.11 41.81
N PHE A 535 7.97 31.66 40.59
CA PHE A 535 8.51 32.97 40.22
C PHE A 535 10.00 33.12 40.57
N SER A 536 10.81 32.10 40.28
CA SER A 536 12.20 31.96 40.79
C SER A 536 13.09 33.18 40.54
N ARG A 537 12.85 33.95 39.47
CA ARG A 537 13.65 35.13 39.10
C ARG A 537 13.04 36.47 39.55
N ASP A 538 11.82 36.48 40.09
CA ASP A 538 11.16 37.68 40.62
C ASP A 538 11.25 37.70 42.15
N ILE A 539 12.24 38.43 42.68
CA ILE A 539 12.52 38.50 44.12
C ILE A 539 11.31 38.99 44.94
N GLN A 540 10.41 39.79 44.35
CA GLN A 540 9.24 40.31 45.04
C GLN A 540 8.07 39.32 45.07
N LYS A 541 8.10 38.30 44.20
CA LYS A 541 7.02 37.30 44.07
C LYS A 541 7.46 35.86 44.28
N HIS A 542 8.75 35.63 44.52
CA HIS A 542 9.33 34.33 44.81
C HIS A 542 8.54 33.63 45.93
N GLN A 543 8.22 32.36 45.75
CA GLN A 543 7.56 31.55 46.78
C GLN A 543 8.21 30.17 46.84
N VAL A 544 8.57 29.73 48.05
CA VAL A 544 9.21 28.43 48.29
C VAL A 544 8.21 27.51 48.99
N SER A 545 7.84 26.42 48.32
CA SER A 545 6.98 25.37 48.85
C SER A 545 7.81 24.12 49.16
N ALA A 546 7.92 23.77 50.44
CA ALA A 546 8.70 22.62 50.91
C ALA A 546 7.83 21.39 51.14
N ILE A 547 8.15 20.27 50.49
CA ILE A 547 7.38 19.03 50.56
C ILE A 547 8.26 17.92 51.13
N ALA A 548 8.04 17.58 52.39
CA ALA A 548 8.63 16.39 53.01
C ALA A 548 8.01 15.13 52.41
N ASN A 549 8.86 14.17 52.02
CA ASN A 549 8.46 12.83 51.58
C ASN A 549 7.19 12.84 50.71
N PRO A 550 7.25 13.38 49.47
CA PRO A 550 6.09 13.50 48.61
C PRO A 550 5.40 12.14 48.34
N PHE A 551 6.15 11.03 48.36
CA PHE A 551 5.64 9.68 48.09
C PHE A 551 4.75 9.14 49.21
N SER A 552 5.08 9.43 50.47
CA SER A 552 4.20 9.08 51.60
C SER A 552 2.84 9.78 51.59
N LYS A 553 2.72 10.85 50.80
CA LYS A 553 1.48 11.64 50.67
C LYS A 553 0.61 11.17 49.50
N VAL A 554 1.06 10.21 48.70
CA VAL A 554 0.26 9.61 47.63
C VAL A 554 -0.68 8.57 48.23
N LEU A 555 -1.98 8.75 48.03
CA LEU A 555 -3.01 7.78 48.47
C LEU A 555 -3.18 6.65 47.45
N GLU A 556 -3.20 7.00 46.16
CA GLU A 556 -3.43 6.05 45.07
C GLU A 556 -2.59 6.43 43.85
N TYR A 557 -2.13 5.42 43.13
CA TYR A 557 -1.49 5.57 41.81
C TYR A 557 -2.48 5.13 40.74
N TRP A 558 -2.72 6.01 39.77
CA TRP A 558 -3.57 5.71 38.62
C TRP A 558 -2.68 5.57 37.38
N PHE A 559 -2.80 4.45 36.70
CA PHE A 559 -2.07 4.14 35.48
C PHE A 559 -2.98 4.38 34.28
N ASP A 560 -2.56 5.26 33.39
CA ASP A 560 -3.33 5.56 32.18
C ASP A 560 -2.96 4.62 31.03
N HIS A 561 -3.58 4.82 29.87
CA HIS A 561 -3.32 4.02 28.66
C HIS A 561 -1.85 3.96 28.21
N GLY A 562 -1.00 4.92 28.62
CA GLY A 562 0.43 4.92 28.28
C GLY A 562 1.21 3.77 28.90
N TRP A 563 0.66 3.13 29.94
CA TRP A 563 1.24 1.95 30.59
C TRP A 563 1.06 0.66 29.78
N ARG A 564 0.16 0.65 28.80
CA ARG A 564 -0.04 -0.55 27.94
C ARG A 564 1.26 -0.97 27.25
N GLY A 565 2.10 0.00 26.85
CA GLY A 565 3.36 -0.24 26.16
C GLY A 565 4.48 -0.85 27.01
N VAL A 566 4.30 -0.97 28.33
CA VAL A 566 5.27 -1.60 29.25
C VAL A 566 4.72 -2.84 29.93
N THR A 567 3.65 -3.40 29.39
CA THR A 567 3.05 -4.62 29.94
C THR A 567 3.99 -5.80 29.68
N GLU A 568 4.47 -6.46 30.75
CA GLU A 568 5.39 -7.60 30.66
C GLU A 568 4.68 -8.89 30.20
N GLU A 569 3.40 -9.06 30.59
CA GLU A 569 2.60 -10.24 30.29
C GLU A 569 1.20 -9.85 29.81
N LEU A 570 0.81 -10.36 28.64
CA LEU A 570 -0.53 -10.21 28.08
C LEU A 570 -1.13 -11.59 27.86
N ALA A 571 -2.13 -11.94 28.67
CA ALA A 571 -2.95 -13.12 28.43
C ALA A 571 -4.11 -12.72 27.52
N SER A 572 -4.21 -13.36 26.35
CA SER A 572 -5.37 -13.19 25.49
C SER A 572 -6.58 -13.93 26.08
N THR A 573 -7.80 -13.53 25.69
CA THR A 573 -9.03 -14.26 26.02
C THR A 573 -8.96 -15.72 25.57
N ALA A 574 -8.17 -16.00 24.53
CA ALA A 574 -7.85 -17.34 24.05
C ALA A 574 -7.07 -18.13 25.11
N ASP A 575 -6.00 -17.56 25.65
CA ASP A 575 -5.13 -18.23 26.62
C ASP A 575 -5.82 -18.54 27.95
N LEU A 576 -6.79 -17.70 28.36
CA LEU A 576 -7.52 -17.91 29.61
C LEU A 576 -8.55 -19.05 29.53
N ASN A 577 -9.23 -19.19 28.38
CA ASN A 577 -10.40 -20.04 28.24
C ASN A 577 -10.15 -21.34 27.44
N LEU A 578 -9.12 -21.42 26.60
CA LEU A 578 -8.77 -22.63 25.86
C LEU A 578 -8.15 -23.71 26.75
N ARG A 579 -8.98 -24.66 27.22
CA ARG A 579 -8.53 -25.84 27.98
C ARG A 579 -9.08 -27.12 27.37
N ILE A 580 -8.27 -28.18 27.37
CA ILE A 580 -8.72 -29.52 27.01
C ILE A 580 -9.81 -29.94 28.02
N GLY A 581 -10.95 -30.38 27.52
CA GLY A 581 -12.14 -30.70 28.30
C GLY A 581 -13.16 -29.56 28.43
N ALA A 582 -12.83 -28.33 28.02
CA ALA A 582 -13.79 -27.22 28.04
C ALA A 582 -14.94 -27.47 27.05
N ARG A 583 -16.15 -27.07 27.45
CA ARG A 583 -17.35 -27.17 26.61
C ARG A 583 -17.47 -25.91 25.77
N VAL A 584 -17.67 -26.11 24.47
CA VAL A 584 -17.85 -25.02 23.51
C VAL A 584 -19.11 -25.25 22.70
N LYS A 585 -19.82 -24.17 22.39
CA LYS A 585 -20.99 -24.16 21.53
C LYS A 585 -20.60 -23.57 20.19
N HIS A 586 -20.92 -24.30 19.14
CA HIS A 586 -20.79 -23.87 17.76
C HIS A 586 -22.18 -23.70 17.16
N ALA A 587 -22.37 -22.67 16.33
CA ALA A 587 -23.68 -22.32 15.75
C ALA A 587 -24.33 -23.48 14.96
N ILE A 588 -23.52 -24.30 14.29
CA ILE A 588 -23.98 -25.41 13.44
C ILE A 588 -23.97 -26.74 14.19
N TRP A 589 -22.91 -27.02 14.94
CA TRP A 589 -22.64 -28.35 15.52
C TRP A 589 -23.05 -28.47 16.99
N GLN A 590 -23.72 -27.43 17.53
CA GLN A 590 -24.19 -27.37 18.91
C GLN A 590 -23.05 -27.49 19.91
N ILE A 591 -23.24 -28.20 21.03
CA ILE A 591 -22.26 -28.27 22.12
C ILE A 591 -21.29 -29.42 21.86
N GLY A 592 -20.00 -29.12 21.94
CA GLY A 592 -18.92 -30.09 21.87
C GLY A 592 -17.88 -29.88 22.96
N THR A 593 -16.97 -30.83 23.08
CA THR A 593 -15.88 -30.80 24.07
C THR A 593 -14.55 -30.71 23.36
N ILE A 594 -13.69 -29.79 23.80
CA ILE A 594 -12.33 -29.66 23.26
C ILE A 594 -11.53 -30.89 23.67
N GLU A 595 -11.13 -31.72 22.71
CA GLU A 595 -10.27 -32.90 22.95
C GLU A 595 -8.79 -32.59 22.75
N LYS A 596 -8.47 -31.66 21.85
CA LYS A 596 -7.08 -31.28 21.56
C LYS A 596 -7.00 -29.80 21.22
N ILE A 597 -5.92 -29.16 21.68
CA ILE A 597 -5.58 -27.79 21.32
C ILE A 597 -4.28 -27.87 20.52
N GLU A 598 -4.31 -27.35 19.30
CA GLU A 598 -3.12 -27.19 18.47
C GLU A 598 -2.83 -25.70 18.31
N LYS A 599 -1.74 -25.25 18.92
CA LYS A 599 -1.19 -23.92 18.69
C LYS A 599 -0.19 -24.00 17.54
N ARG A 600 -0.43 -23.26 16.46
CA ARG A 600 0.53 -23.05 15.37
C ARG A 600 0.68 -21.55 15.16
N GLY A 601 1.80 -21.00 15.62
CA GLY A 601 2.01 -19.54 15.67
C GLY A 601 0.94 -18.86 16.53
N SER A 602 0.33 -17.80 15.99
CA SER A 602 -0.74 -17.03 16.63
C SER A 602 -2.13 -17.66 16.47
N VAL A 603 -2.27 -18.66 15.59
CA VAL A 603 -3.53 -19.35 15.35
C VAL A 603 -3.66 -20.52 16.32
N THR A 604 -4.59 -20.40 17.25
CA THR A 604 -5.00 -21.54 18.08
C THR A 604 -6.15 -22.24 17.36
N SER A 605 -5.97 -23.53 17.05
CA SER A 605 -7.04 -24.39 16.55
C SER A 605 -7.40 -25.43 17.59
N VAL A 606 -8.67 -25.82 17.63
CA VAL A 606 -9.21 -26.79 18.55
C VAL A 606 -9.83 -27.96 17.81
N VAL A 607 -9.52 -29.17 18.26
CA VAL A 607 -10.28 -30.36 17.90
C VAL A 607 -11.41 -30.47 18.90
N VAL A 608 -12.64 -30.27 18.43
CA VAL A 608 -13.85 -30.37 19.23
C VAL A 608 -14.61 -31.62 18.82
N ASN A 609 -14.99 -32.42 19.81
CA ASN A 609 -15.87 -33.57 19.61
C ASN A 609 -17.32 -33.16 19.88
N PHE A 610 -18.15 -33.19 18.84
CA PHE A 610 -19.59 -32.87 18.91
C PHE A 610 -20.46 -34.14 19.03
N GLY A 611 -19.92 -35.23 19.57
CA GLY A 611 -20.63 -36.50 19.76
C GLY A 611 -20.99 -37.16 18.43
N PHE A 612 -22.30 -37.31 18.14
CA PHE A 612 -22.79 -37.97 16.93
C PHE A 612 -22.39 -37.28 15.61
N GLN A 613 -22.03 -35.99 15.66
CA GLN A 613 -21.55 -35.25 14.50
C GLN A 613 -20.05 -35.40 14.25
N GLY A 614 -19.36 -36.13 15.13
CA GLY A 614 -17.95 -36.46 15.02
C GLY A 614 -17.01 -35.37 15.52
N ARG A 615 -15.71 -35.61 15.28
CA ARG A 615 -14.63 -34.67 15.60
C ARG A 615 -14.49 -33.63 14.50
N LYS A 616 -14.37 -32.36 14.88
CA LYS A 616 -14.16 -31.23 13.97
C LYS A 616 -12.94 -30.44 14.40
N PHE A 617 -12.14 -30.05 13.44
CA PHE A 617 -11.00 -29.17 13.63
C PHE A 617 -11.46 -27.75 13.33
N LEU A 618 -11.43 -26.87 14.32
CA LEU A 618 -11.99 -25.52 14.23
C LEU A 618 -10.94 -24.49 14.64
N PRO A 619 -10.80 -23.38 13.91
CA PRO A 619 -10.01 -22.25 14.40
C PRO A 619 -10.68 -21.65 15.64
N TYR A 620 -9.90 -21.23 16.61
CA TYR A 620 -10.40 -20.46 17.74
C TYR A 620 -10.81 -19.06 17.26
N SER A 621 -12.09 -18.92 16.95
CA SER A 621 -12.71 -17.71 16.41
C SER A 621 -13.94 -17.31 17.21
N THR A 622 -14.55 -16.18 16.85
CA THR A 622 -15.82 -15.67 17.41
C THR A 622 -17.02 -16.61 17.22
N ALA A 623 -16.89 -17.71 16.46
CA ALA A 623 -17.93 -18.72 16.27
C ALA A 623 -17.97 -19.81 17.37
N LEU A 624 -17.00 -19.82 18.28
CA LEU A 624 -16.92 -20.74 19.42
C LEU A 624 -17.21 -19.99 20.72
N GLU A 625 -18.37 -20.27 21.32
CA GLU A 625 -18.74 -19.74 22.64
C GLU A 625 -18.44 -20.79 23.71
N PHE A 626 -17.71 -20.43 24.78
CA PHE A 626 -17.55 -21.34 25.93
C PHE A 626 -18.89 -21.49 26.67
N VAL A 627 -19.20 -22.71 27.09
CA VAL A 627 -20.49 -23.08 27.72
C VAL A 627 -20.32 -23.46 29.20
N ASP A 628 -19.22 -23.00 29.82
CA ASP A 628 -18.99 -23.19 31.25
C ASP A 628 -19.71 -22.13 32.10
#